data_AF-A0A7C7V984-F1
#
_entry.id   AF-A0A7C7V984-F1
#
_cell.length_a   1.000
_cell.length_b   1.000
_cell.length_c   1.000
_cell.angle_alpha   90.00
_cell.angle_beta   90.00
_cell.angle_gamma   90.00
#
_symmetry.space_group_name_H-M   'P 1'
#
loop_
_entity.id
_entity.type
_entity.pdbx_description
1 polymer ?
#
loop_
_entity_poly.entity_id
_entity_poly.type
_entity_poly.pdbx_seq_one_letter_code
_entity_poly.pdbx_strand_id
1 'polypeptide(L)'
;MALTGLQIYKLLPQTNCKECGFPTCLAFAMKLAAKQAELAACPYVSEEAKAQLAAAAAPPIRLVTVEGPGHKVEVGNETVLFRHEKTFYHKPGLFVRVKDTLPVGEIKAAVGEAMGYAVEYVGMNLFLDGMAVEAASGDADTFAAAVKAVREATDRPLILIASDPGLLKAGLAAADGVRPLLYTATAENWEEVAGLAKEANAPVAVRADSLDELAELTEKIKAAGIQDMVLDPGVRDPADTLVVLTQLRRLALKKNFRPLGYPIIAFPGEGASDGIEEAQLAAQHIA
;
A
#
# COMPACT_ATOMS: atom_id res chain seq x y z
N MET A 1 8.60 15.45 -4.85
CA MET A 1 9.91 16.16 -4.83
C MET A 1 10.09 16.80 -3.47
N ALA A 2 11.27 16.68 -2.86
CA ALA A 2 11.61 17.50 -1.69
C ALA A 2 11.45 18.98 -2.07
N LEU A 3 10.89 19.80 -1.18
CA LEU A 3 10.80 21.24 -1.42
C LEU A 3 12.20 21.78 -1.70
N THR A 4 12.33 22.59 -2.74
CA THR A 4 13.57 23.32 -2.98
C THR A 4 13.80 24.28 -1.81
N GLY A 5 15.04 24.63 -1.50
CA GLY A 5 15.30 25.58 -0.43
C GLY A 5 14.62 26.95 -0.67
N LEU A 6 14.33 27.31 -1.91
CA LEU A 6 13.53 28.49 -2.27
C LEU A 6 12.05 28.34 -1.87
N GLN A 7 11.46 27.16 -2.05
CA GLN A 7 10.09 26.89 -1.61
C GLN A 7 10.00 26.85 -0.09
N ILE A 8 10.99 26.26 0.59
CA ILE A 8 11.07 26.26 2.06
C ILE A 8 11.22 27.70 2.59
N TYR A 9 12.08 28.51 1.97
CA TYR A 9 12.29 29.91 2.38
C TYR A 9 11.00 30.75 2.35
N LYS A 10 10.10 30.50 1.40
CA LYS A 10 8.79 31.18 1.32
C LYS A 10 7.88 30.88 2.51
N LEU A 11 8.06 29.73 3.16
CA LEU A 11 7.27 29.29 4.31
C LEU A 11 7.90 29.67 5.66
N LEU A 12 9.15 30.14 5.65
CA LEU A 12 9.83 30.59 6.86
C LEU A 12 9.44 32.04 7.22
N PRO A 13 9.65 32.48 8.46
CA PRO A 13 9.35 33.85 8.91
C PRO A 13 10.18 34.97 8.26
N GLN A 14 11.26 34.63 7.53
CA GLN A 14 12.15 35.57 6.83
C GLN A 14 12.78 36.67 7.71
N THR A 15 12.83 36.46 9.03
CA THR A 15 13.38 37.43 10.00
C THR A 15 14.91 37.51 9.99
N ASN A 16 15.59 36.47 9.52
CA ASN A 16 17.05 36.33 9.56
C ASN A 16 17.66 36.55 10.96
N CYS A 17 16.94 36.15 12.02
CA CYS A 17 17.34 36.38 13.42
C CYS A 17 18.56 35.58 13.89
N LYS A 18 18.98 34.55 13.14
CA LYS A 18 20.11 33.63 13.45
C LYS A 18 19.93 32.75 14.69
N GLU A 19 18.79 32.79 15.35
CA GLU A 19 18.50 31.96 16.54
C GLU A 19 18.47 30.45 16.24
N CYS A 20 18.26 30.06 14.97
CA CYS A 20 18.38 28.68 14.51
C CYS A 20 19.83 28.23 14.25
N GLY A 21 20.83 29.08 14.54
CA GLY A 21 22.25 28.79 14.31
C GLY A 21 22.74 29.01 12.87
N PHE A 22 21.87 29.48 11.97
CA PHE A 22 22.22 29.76 10.57
C PHE A 22 22.26 31.26 10.28
N PRO A 23 23.15 31.74 9.39
CA PRO A 23 23.36 33.16 9.14
C PRO A 23 22.15 33.87 8.51
N THR A 24 21.29 33.13 7.78
CA THR A 24 20.06 33.64 7.16
C THR A 24 18.98 32.55 7.14
N CYS A 25 17.71 32.94 7.02
CA CYS A 25 16.60 32.01 6.81
C CYS A 25 16.75 31.23 5.50
N LEU A 26 17.37 31.83 4.47
CA LEU A 26 17.66 31.12 3.21
C LEU A 26 18.72 30.03 3.40
N ALA A 27 19.77 30.29 4.18
CA ALA A 27 20.77 29.28 4.51
C ALA A 27 20.15 28.12 5.30
N PHE A 28 19.28 28.43 6.27
CA PHE A 28 18.50 27.42 6.99
C PHE A 28 17.59 26.61 6.04
N ALA A 29 16.89 27.27 5.12
CA ALA A 29 16.02 26.62 4.14
C ALA A 29 16.79 25.66 3.21
N MET A 30 17.99 26.03 2.76
CA MET A 30 18.85 25.14 1.97
C MET A 30 19.31 23.92 2.77
N LYS A 31 19.59 24.11 4.06
CA LYS A 31 19.96 23.01 4.96
C LYS A 31 18.79 22.07 5.26
N LEU A 32 17.58 22.60 5.42
CA LEU A 32 16.35 21.82 5.50
C LEU A 32 16.09 21.01 4.22
N ALA A 33 16.22 21.64 3.05
CA ALA A 33 16.05 20.94 1.76
C ALA A 33 17.07 19.80 1.59
N ALA A 34 18.29 19.97 2.11
CA ALA A 34 19.33 18.96 2.14
C ALA A 34 19.22 17.94 3.29
N LYS A 35 18.18 18.03 4.14
CA LYS A 35 17.99 17.23 5.36
C LYS A 35 19.18 17.31 6.35
N GLN A 36 19.87 18.45 6.40
CA GLN A 36 21.02 18.72 7.28
C GLN A 36 20.65 19.58 8.50
N ALA A 37 19.36 19.92 8.66
CA ALA A 37 18.83 20.65 9.78
C ALA A 37 17.37 20.21 10.03
N GLU A 38 16.88 20.41 11.24
CA GLU A 38 15.49 20.12 11.61
C GLU A 38 14.67 21.40 11.72
N LEU A 39 13.40 21.32 11.34
CA LEU A 39 12.49 22.49 11.38
C LEU A 39 12.32 23.03 12.80
N ALA A 40 12.42 22.15 13.81
CA ALA A 40 12.36 22.49 15.22
C ALA A 40 13.45 23.47 15.67
N ALA A 41 14.54 23.62 14.91
CA ALA A 41 15.60 24.59 15.22
C ALA A 41 15.15 26.05 15.05
N CYS A 42 14.05 26.33 14.35
CA CYS A 42 13.52 27.68 14.20
C CYS A 42 12.31 27.89 15.14
N PRO A 43 12.44 28.74 16.19
CA PRO A 43 11.38 28.92 17.19
C PRO A 43 10.16 29.69 16.67
N TYR A 44 10.28 30.36 15.51
CA TYR A 44 9.29 31.29 14.98
C TYR A 44 8.45 30.72 13.83
N VAL A 45 8.61 29.45 13.47
CA VAL A 45 7.83 28.84 12.38
C VAL A 45 6.37 28.68 12.81
N SER A 46 5.44 29.19 12.01
CA SER A 46 3.99 29.06 12.27
C SER A 46 3.54 27.60 12.19
N GLU A 47 2.48 27.25 12.90
CA GLU A 47 1.90 25.90 12.83
C GLU A 47 1.45 25.52 11.40
N GLU A 48 0.97 26.50 10.61
CA GLU A 48 0.64 26.31 9.20
C GLU A 48 1.89 25.96 8.36
N ALA A 49 3.00 26.67 8.55
CA ALA A 49 4.25 26.38 7.86
C ALA A 49 4.84 25.03 8.30
N LYS A 50 4.70 24.66 9.58
CA LYS A 50 5.06 23.33 10.08
C LYS A 50 4.25 22.23 9.39
N ALA A 51 2.93 22.41 9.27
CA ALA A 51 2.07 21.46 8.59
C ALA A 51 2.45 21.30 7.11
N GLN A 52 2.69 22.39 6.39
CA GLN A 52 3.10 22.36 4.98
C GLN A 52 4.47 21.72 4.77
N LEU A 53 5.44 22.01 5.65
CA LEU A 53 6.78 21.43 5.58
C LEU A 53 6.80 19.95 5.97
N ALA A 54 6.02 19.55 6.98
CA ALA A 54 5.82 18.15 7.35
C ALA A 54 5.14 17.37 6.21
N ALA A 55 4.11 17.95 5.59
CA ALA A 55 3.44 17.38 4.43
C ALA A 55 4.38 17.24 3.22
N ALA A 56 5.37 18.11 3.07
CA ALA A 56 6.39 17.99 2.03
C ALA A 56 7.52 17.01 2.36
N ALA A 57 7.81 16.79 3.64
CA ALA A 57 8.79 15.81 4.10
C ALA A 57 8.25 14.37 4.05
N ALA A 58 6.92 14.21 4.07
CA ALA A 58 6.26 12.91 3.95
C ALA A 58 6.70 12.18 2.65
N PRO A 59 7.07 10.90 2.73
CA PRO A 59 7.43 10.10 1.57
C PRO A 59 6.38 10.25 0.45
N PRO A 60 6.78 10.35 -0.83
CA PRO A 60 5.84 10.49 -1.94
C PRO A 60 4.81 9.35 -2.01
N ILE A 61 5.25 8.15 -1.62
CA ILE A 61 4.45 6.93 -1.54
C ILE A 61 4.44 6.47 -0.08
N ARG A 62 3.27 6.33 0.52
CA ARG A 62 3.11 5.87 1.91
C ARG A 62 3.64 4.43 2.07
N LEU A 63 4.18 4.12 3.24
CA LEU A 63 4.48 2.74 3.64
C LEU A 63 3.22 2.10 4.19
N VAL A 64 2.84 0.93 3.68
CA VAL A 64 1.71 0.14 4.17
C VAL A 64 2.22 -1.23 4.60
N THR A 65 1.70 -1.70 5.73
CA THR A 65 2.09 -2.98 6.32
C THR A 65 0.89 -3.91 6.41
N VAL A 66 1.05 -5.15 5.93
CA VAL A 66 0.12 -6.26 6.15
C VAL A 66 0.82 -7.26 7.08
N GLU A 67 0.14 -7.72 8.12
CA GLU A 67 0.77 -8.49 9.20
C GLU A 67 0.03 -9.77 9.51
N GLY A 68 0.80 -10.78 9.92
CA GLY A 68 0.33 -11.95 10.63
C GLY A 68 1.26 -12.28 11.81
N PRO A 69 0.96 -13.32 12.59
CA PRO A 69 1.75 -13.66 13.77
C PRO A 69 3.25 -13.82 13.47
N GLY A 70 4.09 -12.86 13.90
CA GLY A 70 5.54 -12.90 13.66
C GLY A 70 5.98 -12.66 12.20
N HIS A 71 5.05 -12.33 11.30
CA HIS A 71 5.31 -12.09 9.89
C HIS A 71 4.72 -10.76 9.44
N LYS A 72 5.45 -10.01 8.62
CA LYS A 72 4.94 -8.78 8.02
C LYS A 72 5.45 -8.59 6.60
N VAL A 73 4.63 -7.91 5.79
CA VAL A 73 4.96 -7.43 4.46
C VAL A 73 4.80 -5.92 4.48
N GLU A 74 5.87 -5.20 4.15
CA GLU A 74 5.89 -3.76 4.06
C GLU A 74 6.09 -3.37 2.60
N VAL A 75 5.19 -2.56 2.03
CA VAL A 75 5.27 -2.08 0.65
C VAL A 75 5.04 -0.57 0.61
N GLY A 76 5.76 0.12 -0.27
CA GLY A 76 5.69 1.58 -0.42
C GLY A 76 6.97 2.26 0.04
N ASN A 77 6.88 3.52 0.50
CA ASN A 77 8.03 4.36 0.84
C ASN A 77 9.09 4.44 -0.27
N GLU A 78 8.63 4.32 -1.50
CA GLU A 78 9.48 4.27 -2.66
C GLU A 78 9.76 5.68 -3.20
N THR A 79 10.93 5.87 -3.81
CA THR A 79 11.45 7.22 -4.13
C THR A 79 11.92 7.43 -5.56
N VAL A 80 12.08 6.35 -6.33
CA VAL A 80 12.63 6.40 -7.69
C VAL A 80 11.76 5.64 -8.67
N LEU A 81 11.83 6.06 -9.94
CA LEU A 81 11.15 5.36 -11.03
C LEU A 81 12.04 4.25 -11.58
N PHE A 82 13.35 4.50 -11.67
CA PHE A 82 14.31 3.54 -12.16
C PHE A 82 15.27 3.14 -11.05
N ARG A 83 15.50 1.84 -10.89
CA ARG A 83 16.40 1.32 -9.83
C ARG A 83 17.82 1.87 -9.89
N HIS A 84 18.34 2.25 -11.06
CA HIS A 84 19.68 2.82 -11.19
C HIS A 84 19.77 4.30 -10.77
N GLU A 85 18.63 4.99 -10.55
CA GLU A 85 18.64 6.32 -9.92
C GLU A 85 18.99 6.22 -8.43
N LYS A 86 18.59 5.11 -7.78
CA LYS A 86 18.91 4.80 -6.38
C LYS A 86 18.75 3.31 -6.05
N THR A 87 17.69 2.95 -5.34
CA THR A 87 17.29 1.58 -5.01
C THR A 87 15.78 1.57 -4.83
N PHE A 88 15.16 0.44 -5.17
CA PHE A 88 13.87 0.07 -4.61
C PHE A 88 14.12 -0.50 -3.20
N TYR A 89 13.28 -0.15 -2.24
CA TYR A 89 13.49 -0.47 -0.83
C TYR A 89 12.67 -1.67 -0.39
N HIS A 90 11.43 -1.75 -0.84
CA HIS A 90 10.47 -2.74 -0.38
C HIS A 90 10.12 -3.69 -1.53
N LYS A 91 10.43 -4.97 -1.35
CA LYS A 91 10.07 -6.01 -2.33
C LYS A 91 8.53 -6.10 -2.39
N PRO A 92 7.93 -6.29 -3.58
CA PRO A 92 6.50 -6.57 -3.69
C PRO A 92 6.13 -7.83 -2.89
N GLY A 93 4.99 -7.80 -2.21
CA GLY A 93 4.45 -8.99 -1.56
C GLY A 93 3.81 -9.93 -2.57
N LEU A 94 4.16 -11.21 -2.53
CA LEU A 94 3.58 -12.25 -3.37
C LEU A 94 2.57 -13.08 -2.58
N PHE A 95 1.29 -12.98 -2.95
CA PHE A 95 0.20 -13.67 -2.28
C PHE A 95 -0.46 -14.67 -3.22
N VAL A 96 -0.71 -15.89 -2.74
CA VAL A 96 -1.45 -16.90 -3.50
C VAL A 96 -2.94 -16.79 -3.19
N ARG A 97 -3.76 -16.76 -4.24
CA ARG A 97 -5.21 -16.65 -4.11
C ARG A 97 -5.87 -18.00 -3.98
N VAL A 98 -6.78 -18.13 -3.00
CA VAL A 98 -7.69 -19.26 -2.83
C VAL A 98 -9.12 -18.74 -2.75
N LYS A 99 -10.06 -19.48 -3.34
CA LYS A 99 -11.49 -19.18 -3.28
C LYS A 99 -12.16 -19.98 -2.18
N ASP A 100 -13.11 -19.37 -1.49
CA ASP A 100 -13.93 -20.03 -0.45
C ASP A 100 -14.84 -21.14 -0.99
N THR A 101 -15.03 -21.21 -2.31
CA THR A 101 -15.74 -22.30 -2.99
C THR A 101 -14.95 -23.61 -3.06
N LEU A 102 -13.64 -23.57 -2.77
CA LEU A 102 -12.84 -24.79 -2.64
C LEU A 102 -13.18 -25.51 -1.32
N PRO A 103 -13.19 -26.85 -1.30
CA PRO A 103 -13.32 -27.60 -0.06
C PRO A 103 -12.23 -27.23 0.95
N VAL A 104 -12.58 -27.15 2.24
CA VAL A 104 -11.64 -26.79 3.32
C VAL A 104 -10.36 -27.62 3.32
N GLY A 105 -10.45 -28.91 2.98
CA GLY A 105 -9.28 -29.78 2.86
C GLY A 105 -8.34 -29.36 1.72
N GLU A 106 -8.88 -28.93 0.58
CA GLU A 106 -8.11 -28.42 -0.55
C GLU A 106 -7.51 -27.05 -0.25
N ILE A 107 -8.25 -26.17 0.45
CA ILE A 107 -7.72 -24.90 0.94
C ILE A 107 -6.49 -25.13 1.81
N LYS A 108 -6.57 -26.02 2.81
CA LYS A 108 -5.44 -26.33 3.70
C LYS A 108 -4.25 -26.95 2.94
N ALA A 109 -4.52 -27.81 1.95
CA ALA A 109 -3.47 -28.38 1.11
C ALA A 109 -2.75 -27.29 0.28
N ALA A 110 -3.50 -26.40 -0.37
CA ALA A 110 -2.96 -25.29 -1.16
C ALA A 110 -2.14 -24.32 -0.28
N VAL A 111 -2.62 -24.02 0.93
CA VAL A 111 -1.85 -23.20 1.90
C VAL A 111 -0.56 -23.92 2.30
N GLY A 112 -0.61 -25.22 2.59
CA GLY A 112 0.57 -26.00 2.96
C GLY A 112 1.63 -26.01 1.86
N GLU A 113 1.21 -26.18 0.60
CA GLU A 113 2.11 -26.12 -0.56
C GLU A 113 2.72 -24.73 -0.74
N ALA A 114 1.88 -23.68 -0.74
CA ALA A 114 2.33 -22.31 -0.96
C ALA A 114 3.28 -21.82 0.15
N MET A 115 2.97 -22.12 1.42
CA MET A 115 3.75 -21.64 2.57
C MET A 115 4.98 -22.51 2.84
N GLY A 116 4.98 -23.76 2.36
CA GLY A 116 6.15 -24.65 2.35
C GLY A 116 7.11 -24.39 1.19
N TYR A 117 6.70 -23.64 0.17
CA TYR A 117 7.54 -23.29 -0.97
C TYR A 117 8.69 -22.35 -0.56
N ALA A 118 9.92 -22.80 -0.79
CA ALA A 118 11.11 -21.97 -0.69
C ALA A 118 12.16 -22.42 -1.70
N VAL A 119 12.84 -21.45 -2.33
CA VAL A 119 13.98 -21.69 -3.21
C VAL A 119 15.18 -20.90 -2.72
N GLU A 120 16.31 -21.58 -2.52
CA GLU A 120 17.57 -20.90 -2.23
C GLU A 120 18.19 -20.39 -3.52
N TYR A 121 18.42 -19.08 -3.59
CA TYR A 121 19.06 -18.42 -4.70
C TYR A 121 20.20 -17.53 -4.19
N VAL A 122 21.43 -18.00 -4.35
CA VAL A 122 22.65 -17.26 -3.98
C VAL A 122 22.62 -16.84 -2.50
N GLY A 123 22.29 -17.77 -1.60
CA GLY A 123 22.19 -17.51 -0.16
C GLY A 123 20.95 -16.74 0.30
N MET A 124 19.98 -16.48 -0.59
CA MET A 124 18.69 -15.89 -0.25
C MET A 124 17.58 -16.94 -0.38
N ASN A 125 16.69 -17.02 0.60
CA ASN A 125 15.47 -17.82 0.47
C ASN A 125 14.38 -16.97 -0.20
N LEU A 126 13.93 -17.40 -1.38
CA LEU A 126 12.77 -16.87 -2.07
C LEU A 126 11.56 -17.70 -1.67
N PHE A 127 10.50 -17.06 -1.22
CA PHE A 127 9.28 -17.70 -0.74
C PHE A 127 8.06 -16.81 -1.05
N LEU A 128 6.87 -17.36 -0.87
CA LEU A 128 5.61 -16.62 -0.95
C LEU A 128 5.30 -15.93 0.37
N ASP A 129 4.77 -14.72 0.29
CA ASP A 129 4.63 -13.85 1.45
C ASP A 129 3.38 -14.15 2.27
N GLY A 130 2.28 -14.54 1.62
CA GLY A 130 1.03 -14.88 2.30
C GLY A 130 -0.08 -15.39 1.38
N MET A 131 -1.31 -15.34 1.89
CA MET A 131 -2.50 -15.87 1.22
C MET A 131 -3.55 -14.79 1.00
N ALA A 132 -4.21 -14.82 -0.16
CA ALA A 132 -5.38 -14.01 -0.46
C ALA A 132 -6.63 -14.92 -0.49
N VAL A 133 -7.63 -14.62 0.32
CA VAL A 133 -8.86 -15.43 0.42
C VAL A 133 -9.99 -14.66 -0.26
N GLU A 134 -10.58 -15.24 -1.29
CA GLU A 134 -11.66 -14.65 -2.10
C GLU A 134 -13.01 -15.24 -1.72
N ALA A 135 -13.96 -14.37 -1.37
CA ALA A 135 -15.36 -14.67 -1.12
C ALA A 135 -16.12 -14.90 -2.43
N ALA A 136 -15.78 -15.96 -3.17
CA ALA A 136 -16.40 -16.29 -4.45
C ALA A 136 -17.79 -16.92 -4.29
N SER A 137 -18.13 -17.43 -3.10
CA SER A 137 -19.42 -18.04 -2.79
C SER A 137 -20.54 -17.01 -2.60
N GLY A 138 -20.20 -15.79 -2.17
CA GLY A 138 -21.17 -14.78 -1.72
C GLY A 138 -21.82 -15.08 -0.36
N ASP A 139 -21.32 -16.07 0.38
CA ASP A 139 -21.87 -16.50 1.67
C ASP A 139 -20.89 -16.20 2.83
N ALA A 140 -21.39 -15.55 3.88
CA ALA A 140 -20.57 -15.06 4.99
C ALA A 140 -19.97 -16.20 5.83
N ASP A 141 -20.73 -17.26 6.05
CA ASP A 141 -20.28 -18.41 6.86
C ASP A 141 -19.23 -19.23 6.11
N THR A 142 -19.45 -19.44 4.81
CA THR A 142 -18.49 -20.11 3.91
C THR A 142 -17.18 -19.34 3.83
N PHE A 143 -17.25 -18.02 3.65
CA PHE A 143 -16.07 -17.17 3.61
C PHE A 143 -15.32 -17.16 4.96
N ALA A 144 -16.03 -17.02 6.08
CA ALA A 144 -15.43 -17.08 7.42
C ALA A 144 -14.74 -18.44 7.68
N ALA A 145 -15.37 -19.55 7.25
CA ALA A 145 -14.79 -20.88 7.37
C ALA A 145 -13.51 -21.04 6.52
N ALA A 146 -13.49 -20.50 5.30
CA ALA A 146 -12.32 -20.50 4.44
C ALA A 146 -11.17 -19.68 5.04
N VAL A 147 -11.46 -18.46 5.53
CA VAL A 147 -10.46 -17.61 6.20
C VAL A 147 -9.89 -18.29 7.43
N LYS A 148 -10.73 -18.91 8.27
CA LYS A 148 -10.30 -19.66 9.44
C LYS A 148 -9.42 -20.85 9.05
N ALA A 149 -9.80 -21.59 8.01
CA ALA A 149 -9.02 -22.73 7.52
C ALA A 149 -7.63 -22.32 7.05
N VAL A 150 -7.51 -21.19 6.34
CA VAL A 150 -6.23 -20.61 5.95
C VAL A 150 -5.44 -20.20 7.18
N ARG A 151 -6.07 -19.52 8.14
CA ARG A 151 -5.37 -19.05 9.35
C ARG A 151 -4.86 -20.17 10.23
N GLU A 152 -5.59 -21.27 10.34
CA GLU A 152 -5.14 -22.47 11.07
C GLU A 152 -3.94 -23.16 10.40
N ALA A 153 -3.71 -22.92 9.11
CA ALA A 153 -2.69 -23.60 8.31
C ALA A 153 -1.39 -22.79 8.11
N THR A 154 -1.37 -21.51 8.49
CA THR A 154 -0.18 -20.65 8.33
C THR A 154 -0.17 -19.57 9.40
N ASP A 155 0.95 -18.85 9.55
CA ASP A 155 1.06 -17.58 10.31
C ASP A 155 1.32 -16.37 9.38
N ARG A 156 1.35 -16.60 8.06
CA ARG A 156 1.60 -15.53 7.09
C ARG A 156 0.46 -14.50 7.00
N PRO A 157 0.76 -13.25 6.59
CA PRO A 157 -0.22 -12.19 6.35
C PRO A 157 -1.33 -12.61 5.38
N LEU A 158 -2.50 -11.98 5.50
CA LEU A 158 -3.67 -12.26 4.68
C LEU A 158 -4.16 -11.04 3.89
N ILE A 159 -4.74 -11.31 2.73
CA ILE A 159 -5.61 -10.38 2.00
C ILE A 159 -7.01 -10.98 2.00
N LEU A 160 -8.01 -10.22 2.44
CA LEU A 160 -9.42 -10.63 2.41
C LEU A 160 -10.08 -9.96 1.20
N ILE A 161 -10.51 -10.75 0.22
CA ILE A 161 -11.10 -10.28 -1.03
C ILE A 161 -12.61 -10.56 -0.99
N ALA A 162 -13.41 -9.52 -0.82
CA ALA A 162 -14.86 -9.57 -0.93
C ALA A 162 -15.42 -8.23 -1.42
N SER A 163 -16.48 -8.28 -2.22
CA SER A 163 -17.18 -7.09 -2.75
C SER A 163 -18.18 -6.49 -1.77
N ASP A 164 -18.70 -7.29 -0.84
CA ASP A 164 -19.71 -6.90 0.14
C ASP A 164 -19.07 -6.63 1.52
N PRO A 165 -19.41 -5.51 2.19
CA PRO A 165 -18.91 -5.21 3.54
C PRO A 165 -19.28 -6.25 4.61
N GLY A 166 -20.45 -6.90 4.49
CA GLY A 166 -20.88 -7.97 5.38
C GLY A 166 -19.96 -9.19 5.29
N LEU A 167 -19.57 -9.57 4.08
CA LEU A 167 -18.57 -10.63 3.85
C LEU A 167 -17.19 -10.23 4.40
N LEU A 168 -16.74 -9.00 4.16
CA LEU A 168 -15.47 -8.50 4.73
C LEU A 168 -15.49 -8.57 6.26
N LYS A 169 -16.60 -8.17 6.89
CA LYS A 169 -16.77 -8.25 8.34
C LYS A 169 -16.69 -9.68 8.86
N ALA A 170 -17.33 -10.63 8.17
CA ALA A 170 -17.28 -12.04 8.54
C ALA A 170 -15.86 -12.63 8.42
N GLY A 171 -15.17 -12.35 7.31
CA GLY A 171 -13.78 -12.76 7.11
C GLY A 171 -12.85 -12.14 8.14
N LEU A 172 -13.02 -10.85 8.45
CA LEU A 172 -12.22 -10.14 9.43
C LEU A 172 -12.39 -10.72 10.84
N ALA A 173 -13.62 -11.07 11.23
CA ALA A 173 -13.89 -11.74 12.50
C ALA A 173 -13.25 -13.14 12.58
N ALA A 174 -13.07 -13.81 11.44
CA ALA A 174 -12.37 -15.11 11.35
C ALA A 174 -10.84 -14.98 11.25
N ALA A 175 -10.33 -13.79 10.97
CA ALA A 175 -8.90 -13.50 10.78
C ALA A 175 -8.28 -13.00 12.10
N ASP A 176 -8.30 -13.83 13.14
CA ASP A 176 -7.76 -13.45 14.45
C ASP A 176 -6.22 -13.31 14.43
N GLY A 177 -5.69 -12.37 15.21
CA GLY A 177 -4.26 -12.13 15.38
C GLY A 177 -3.52 -11.62 14.14
N VAL A 178 -4.24 -11.21 13.08
CA VAL A 178 -3.65 -10.64 11.87
C VAL A 178 -4.07 -9.19 11.64
N ARG A 179 -3.27 -8.47 10.87
CA ARG A 179 -3.62 -7.16 10.30
C ARG A 179 -3.77 -7.34 8.79
N PRO A 180 -4.93 -7.81 8.31
CA PRO A 180 -5.10 -8.18 6.91
C PRO A 180 -5.29 -6.95 6.02
N LEU A 181 -5.04 -7.08 4.72
CA LEU A 181 -5.51 -6.10 3.73
C LEU A 181 -6.97 -6.39 3.39
N LEU A 182 -7.83 -5.40 3.56
CA LEU A 182 -9.24 -5.49 3.17
C LEU A 182 -9.39 -5.06 1.72
N TYR A 183 -9.78 -5.99 0.86
CA TYR A 183 -10.09 -5.76 -0.55
C TYR A 183 -11.60 -5.98 -0.75
N THR A 184 -12.43 -5.00 -1.13
CA THR A 184 -12.05 -3.66 -1.61
C THR A 184 -13.08 -2.57 -1.30
N ALA A 185 -12.59 -1.34 -1.13
CA ALA A 185 -13.40 -0.13 -1.08
C ALA A 185 -13.61 0.42 -2.51
N THR A 186 -14.88 0.60 -2.89
CA THR A 186 -15.34 1.20 -4.15
C THR A 186 -16.16 2.45 -3.88
N ALA A 187 -16.59 3.14 -4.94
CA ALA A 187 -17.44 4.31 -4.80
C ALA A 187 -18.76 4.03 -4.06
N GLU A 188 -19.29 2.81 -4.15
CA GLU A 188 -20.56 2.43 -3.53
C GLU A 188 -20.44 2.03 -2.05
N ASN A 189 -19.31 1.48 -1.61
CA ASN A 189 -19.21 0.82 -0.30
C ASN A 189 -18.13 1.39 0.65
N TRP A 190 -17.38 2.43 0.21
CA TRP A 190 -16.19 2.89 0.93
C TRP A 190 -16.43 3.33 2.38
N GLU A 191 -17.60 3.87 2.72
CA GLU A 191 -17.90 4.33 4.09
C GLU A 191 -17.92 3.16 5.07
N GLU A 192 -18.60 2.07 4.69
CA GLU A 192 -18.69 0.86 5.51
C GLU A 192 -17.34 0.15 5.59
N VAL A 193 -16.63 0.01 4.46
CA VAL A 193 -15.30 -0.60 4.41
C VAL A 193 -14.29 0.21 5.25
N ALA A 194 -14.34 1.54 5.19
CA ALA A 194 -13.51 2.40 6.03
C ALA A 194 -13.84 2.26 7.52
N GLY A 195 -15.12 2.07 7.87
CA GLY A 195 -15.54 1.75 9.24
C GLY A 195 -14.90 0.45 9.75
N LEU A 196 -15.03 -0.63 8.98
CA LEU A 196 -14.44 -1.94 9.31
C LEU A 196 -12.92 -1.87 9.44
N ALA A 197 -12.26 -1.19 8.49
CA ALA A 197 -10.82 -1.00 8.51
C ALA A 197 -10.34 -0.23 9.75
N LYS A 198 -11.11 0.76 10.18
CA LYS A 198 -10.78 1.57 11.37
C LYS A 198 -10.89 0.74 12.63
N GLU A 199 -11.95 -0.05 12.76
CA GLU A 199 -12.17 -0.94 13.90
C GLU A 199 -11.06 -1.98 14.04
N ALA A 200 -10.61 -2.56 12.93
CA ALA A 200 -9.54 -3.55 12.93
C ALA A 200 -8.12 -2.98 12.75
N ASN A 201 -7.97 -1.66 12.65
CA ASN A 201 -6.69 -1.02 12.30
C ASN A 201 -6.03 -1.66 11.05
N ALA A 202 -6.83 -2.02 10.05
CA ALA A 202 -6.41 -2.74 8.86
C ALA A 202 -6.20 -1.80 7.66
N PRO A 203 -5.23 -2.06 6.77
CA PRO A 203 -5.13 -1.36 5.51
C PRO A 203 -6.28 -1.72 4.55
N VAL A 204 -6.60 -0.81 3.63
CA VAL A 204 -7.71 -0.96 2.66
C VAL A 204 -7.19 -0.86 1.23
N ALA A 205 -7.61 -1.79 0.37
CA ALA A 205 -7.46 -1.62 -1.06
C ALA A 205 -8.60 -0.75 -1.60
N VAL A 206 -8.25 0.24 -2.41
CA VAL A 206 -9.17 1.20 -3.01
C VAL A 206 -9.22 0.94 -4.51
N ARG A 207 -10.40 0.62 -5.04
CA ARG A 207 -10.61 0.33 -6.45
C ARG A 207 -11.50 1.38 -7.10
N ALA A 208 -11.07 1.83 -8.27
CA ALA A 208 -11.87 2.65 -9.18
C ALA A 208 -11.43 2.40 -10.63
N ASP A 209 -12.27 2.78 -11.59
CA ASP A 209 -12.04 2.51 -13.01
C ASP A 209 -11.23 3.62 -13.70
N SER A 210 -10.94 4.71 -12.99
CA SER A 210 -10.10 5.81 -13.47
C SER A 210 -9.20 6.40 -12.38
N LEU A 211 -8.13 7.09 -12.80
CA LEU A 211 -7.20 7.75 -11.87
C LEU A 211 -7.85 8.90 -11.09
N ASP A 212 -8.82 9.59 -11.69
CA ASP A 212 -9.54 10.70 -11.07
C ASP A 212 -10.47 10.18 -9.97
N GLU A 213 -11.28 9.16 -10.27
CA GLU A 213 -12.13 8.50 -9.27
C GLU A 213 -11.31 7.88 -8.14
N LEU A 214 -10.17 7.26 -8.47
CA LEU A 214 -9.26 6.70 -7.48
C LEU A 214 -8.72 7.79 -6.55
N ALA A 215 -8.35 8.96 -7.10
CA ALA A 215 -7.88 10.10 -6.32
C ALA A 215 -8.99 10.71 -5.44
N GLU A 216 -10.21 10.80 -5.93
CA GLU A 216 -11.35 11.25 -5.14
C GLU A 216 -11.66 10.29 -3.99
N LEU A 217 -11.64 8.98 -4.27
CA LEU A 217 -11.99 7.96 -3.30
C LEU A 217 -10.94 7.85 -2.17
N THR A 218 -9.66 7.94 -2.50
CA THR A 218 -8.59 7.93 -1.48
C THR A 218 -8.66 9.15 -0.57
N GLU A 219 -9.03 10.34 -1.08
CA GLU A 219 -9.22 11.53 -0.24
C GLU A 219 -10.44 11.38 0.68
N LYS A 220 -11.55 10.80 0.21
CA LYS A 220 -12.72 10.49 1.05
C LYS A 220 -12.37 9.51 2.18
N ILE A 221 -11.71 8.40 1.84
CA ILE A 221 -11.29 7.37 2.82
C ILE A 221 -10.29 7.94 3.83
N LYS A 222 -9.36 8.78 3.36
CA LYS A 222 -8.43 9.51 4.23
C LYS A 222 -9.12 10.47 5.19
N ALA A 223 -10.14 11.19 4.73
CA ALA A 223 -10.94 12.07 5.58
C ALA A 223 -11.72 11.30 6.66
N ALA A 224 -12.10 10.04 6.40
CA ALA A 224 -12.68 9.14 7.40
C ALA A 224 -11.66 8.60 8.44
N GLY A 225 -10.36 8.91 8.24
CA GLY A 225 -9.28 8.59 9.16
C GLY A 225 -8.44 7.37 8.78
N ILE A 226 -8.71 6.73 7.64
CA ILE A 226 -7.91 5.61 7.15
C ILE A 226 -6.73 6.15 6.36
N GLN A 227 -5.52 5.96 6.88
CA GLN A 227 -4.30 6.43 6.21
C GLN A 227 -3.65 5.33 5.37
N ASP A 228 -3.80 4.07 5.76
CA ASP A 228 -3.13 2.95 5.10
C ASP A 228 -4.01 2.41 3.97
N MET A 229 -3.67 2.81 2.75
CA MET A 229 -4.39 2.43 1.53
C MET A 229 -3.45 1.79 0.51
N VAL A 230 -4.00 0.89 -0.29
CA VAL A 230 -3.37 0.30 -1.48
C VAL A 230 -4.28 0.56 -2.67
N LEU A 231 -3.72 0.85 -3.84
CA LEU A 231 -4.49 1.22 -5.03
C LEU A 231 -4.73 0.01 -5.94
N ASP A 232 -5.94 -0.17 -6.45
CA ASP A 232 -6.27 -1.05 -7.58
C ASP A 232 -6.87 -0.18 -8.71
N PRO A 233 -6.16 0.04 -9.82
CA PRO A 233 -6.68 0.82 -10.94
C PRO A 233 -7.70 0.06 -11.82
N GLY A 234 -8.10 -1.17 -11.46
CA GLY A 234 -9.13 -1.93 -12.17
C GLY A 234 -8.71 -2.55 -13.50
N VAL A 235 -7.54 -2.19 -14.05
CA VAL A 235 -7.00 -2.73 -15.30
C VAL A 235 -6.37 -4.11 -15.11
N ARG A 236 -6.48 -4.98 -16.13
CA ARG A 236 -6.00 -6.38 -16.08
C ARG A 236 -5.16 -6.82 -17.28
N ASP A 237 -5.32 -6.21 -18.44
CA ASP A 237 -4.52 -6.59 -19.62
C ASP A 237 -3.06 -6.10 -19.51
N PRO A 238 -2.12 -6.75 -20.22
CA PRO A 238 -0.70 -6.42 -20.10
C PRO A 238 -0.34 -4.98 -20.48
N ALA A 239 -0.98 -4.40 -21.50
CA ALA A 239 -0.61 -3.09 -22.03
C ALA A 239 -1.10 -1.97 -21.10
N ASP A 240 -2.37 -1.99 -20.73
CA ASP A 240 -2.96 -0.95 -19.90
C ASP A 240 -2.44 -1.02 -18.47
N THR A 241 -2.18 -2.22 -17.93
CA THR A 241 -1.52 -2.35 -16.63
C THR A 241 -0.15 -1.68 -16.62
N LEU A 242 0.71 -1.92 -17.62
CA LEU A 242 2.02 -1.25 -17.70
C LEU A 242 1.89 0.28 -17.72
N VAL A 243 0.95 0.80 -18.52
CA VAL A 243 0.71 2.25 -18.64
C VAL A 243 0.23 2.82 -17.31
N VAL A 244 -0.81 2.25 -16.71
CA VAL A 244 -1.46 2.82 -15.53
C VAL A 244 -0.56 2.72 -14.29
N LEU A 245 0.12 1.59 -14.07
CA LEU A 245 1.07 1.43 -12.97
C LEU A 245 2.21 2.46 -13.08
N THR A 246 2.71 2.71 -14.29
CA THR A 246 3.72 3.74 -14.56
C THR A 246 3.19 5.14 -14.26
N GLN A 247 1.95 5.46 -14.62
CA GLN A 247 1.35 6.77 -14.36
C GLN A 247 1.17 7.00 -12.86
N LEU A 248 0.62 6.04 -12.12
CA LEU A 248 0.48 6.10 -10.66
C LEU A 248 1.82 6.41 -10.00
N ARG A 249 2.86 5.65 -10.37
CA ARG A 249 4.23 5.85 -9.86
C ARG A 249 4.78 7.24 -10.20
N ARG A 250 4.59 7.73 -11.43
CA ARG A 250 5.06 9.06 -11.86
C ARG A 250 4.31 10.20 -11.16
N LEU A 251 3.00 10.10 -11.01
CA LEU A 251 2.17 11.09 -10.33
C LEU A 251 2.60 11.23 -8.86
N ALA A 252 2.79 10.10 -8.17
CA ALA A 252 3.29 10.11 -6.80
C ALA A 252 4.71 10.71 -6.71
N LEU A 253 5.68 10.20 -7.48
CA LEU A 253 7.09 10.60 -7.34
C LEU A 253 7.43 11.98 -7.90
N LYS A 254 7.01 12.25 -9.14
CA LYS A 254 7.44 13.42 -9.92
C LYS A 254 6.49 14.59 -9.74
N LYS A 255 5.19 14.35 -9.51
CA LYS A 255 4.19 15.40 -9.27
C LYS A 255 3.82 15.57 -7.80
N ASN A 256 4.25 14.66 -6.91
CA ASN A 256 3.88 14.68 -5.50
C ASN A 256 2.34 14.64 -5.31
N PHE A 257 1.64 13.96 -6.21
CA PHE A 257 0.19 13.89 -6.20
C PHE A 257 -0.26 12.94 -5.09
N ARG A 258 -0.53 13.50 -3.92
CA ARG A 258 -0.80 12.78 -2.67
C ARG A 258 -1.99 11.82 -2.73
N PRO A 259 -3.10 12.11 -3.44
CA PRO A 259 -4.22 11.18 -3.53
C PRO A 259 -3.83 9.81 -4.12
N LEU A 260 -2.80 9.75 -4.96
CA LEU A 260 -2.30 8.51 -5.56
C LEU A 260 -0.92 8.10 -4.99
N GLY A 261 -0.56 8.64 -3.83
CA GLY A 261 0.72 8.42 -3.14
C GLY A 261 0.72 7.14 -2.29
N TYR A 262 0.28 6.02 -2.83
CA TYR A 262 0.10 4.75 -2.11
C TYR A 262 0.69 3.57 -2.90
N PRO A 263 0.99 2.43 -2.23
CA PRO A 263 1.32 1.18 -2.91
C PRO A 263 0.20 0.72 -3.84
N ILE A 264 0.52 -0.19 -4.75
CA ILE A 264 -0.42 -0.69 -5.77
C ILE A 264 -0.54 -2.21 -5.61
N ILE A 265 -1.75 -2.73 -5.75
CA ILE A 265 -2.04 -4.17 -5.85
C ILE A 265 -2.37 -4.51 -7.30
N ALA A 266 -1.94 -5.69 -7.75
CA ALA A 266 -2.20 -6.20 -9.10
C ALA A 266 -2.62 -7.68 -9.06
N PHE A 267 -3.39 -8.10 -10.07
CA PHE A 267 -3.95 -9.45 -10.17
C PHE A 267 -3.57 -10.08 -11.51
N PRO A 268 -2.32 -10.55 -11.67
CA PRO A 268 -1.85 -11.11 -12.94
C PRO A 268 -2.69 -12.31 -13.41
N GLY A 269 -3.17 -13.15 -12.50
CA GLY A 269 -4.04 -14.29 -12.84
C GLY A 269 -5.44 -13.92 -13.35
N GLU A 270 -5.85 -12.65 -13.31
CA GLU A 270 -7.11 -12.18 -13.93
C GLU A 270 -6.91 -11.66 -15.36
N GLY A 271 -5.67 -11.37 -15.74
CA GLY A 271 -5.30 -10.88 -17.07
C GLY A 271 -4.67 -11.91 -17.98
N ALA A 272 -4.45 -13.13 -17.47
CA ALA A 272 -3.73 -14.20 -18.15
C ALA A 272 -4.65 -15.34 -18.60
N SER A 273 -4.32 -15.96 -19.72
CA SER A 273 -5.03 -17.12 -20.28
C SER A 273 -4.52 -18.46 -19.74
N ASP A 274 -3.27 -18.51 -19.27
CA ASP A 274 -2.65 -19.68 -18.66
C ASP A 274 -1.59 -19.29 -17.61
N GLY A 275 -0.99 -20.30 -16.96
CA GLY A 275 0.02 -20.08 -15.91
C GLY A 275 1.35 -19.52 -16.42
N ILE A 276 1.67 -19.67 -17.71
CA ILE A 276 2.89 -19.07 -18.29
C ILE A 276 2.67 -17.58 -18.47
N GLU A 277 1.52 -17.18 -19.02
CA GLU A 277 1.15 -15.78 -19.17
C GLU A 277 0.96 -15.10 -17.81
N GLU A 278 0.41 -15.81 -16.81
CA GLU A 278 0.31 -15.29 -15.44
C GLU A 278 1.70 -14.98 -14.86
N ALA A 279 2.66 -15.90 -15.01
CA ALA A 279 4.03 -15.68 -14.55
C ALA A 279 4.72 -14.52 -15.28
N GLN A 280 4.47 -14.36 -16.58
CA GLN A 280 4.99 -13.23 -17.37
C GLN A 280 4.40 -11.90 -16.91
N LEU A 281 3.09 -11.85 -16.70
CA LEU A 281 2.40 -10.64 -16.26
C LEU A 281 2.79 -10.28 -14.82
N ALA A 282 2.95 -11.26 -13.93
CA ALA A 282 3.49 -11.05 -12.59
C ALA A 282 4.91 -10.48 -12.65
N ALA A 283 5.78 -11.01 -13.51
CA ALA A 283 7.13 -10.47 -13.71
C ALA A 283 7.11 -9.02 -14.23
N GLN A 284 6.18 -8.67 -15.12
CA GLN A 284 5.98 -7.30 -15.57
C GLN A 284 5.57 -6.37 -14.42
N HIS A 285 4.67 -6.82 -13.52
CA HIS A 285 4.22 -6.01 -12.38
C HIS A 285 5.28 -5.83 -11.29
N ILE A 286 6.24 -6.78 -11.18
CA ILE A 286 7.37 -6.70 -10.24
C ILE A 286 8.47 -5.74 -10.73
N ALA A 287 8.67 -5.66 -12.06
CA ALA A 287 9.78 -4.93 -12.69
C ALA A 287 9.64 -3.40 -12.65
#